data_AF-H9VAT1-F1
#
_entry.id   AF-H9VAT1-F1
#
_cell.length_a   1.000
_cell.length_b   1.000
_cell.length_c   1.000
_cell.angle_alpha   90.00
_cell.angle_beta   90.00
_cell.angle_gamma   90.00
#
_symmetry.space_group_name_H-M   'P 1'
#
loop_
_entity.id
_entity.type
_entity.pdbx_description
1 polymer ?
#
loop_
_entity_poly.entity_id
_entity_poly.type
_entity_poly.pdbx_seq_one_letter_code
_entity_poly.pdbx_strand_id
1 'polypeptide(L)'
;VALNFVSPENLQECIRLEDELRLLPKNHRAREDRLEARKMSMYAVSSAVNEIEKLTLDPNFRATNLGAENPNLTALVSENLEKMNRRKRQKCF
;
A
#
# COMPACT_ATOMS: atom_id res chain seq x y z
N VAL A 1 18.28 -12.10 25.95
CA VAL A 1 17.65 -11.86 24.63
C VAL A 1 16.76 -10.63 24.78
N ALA A 2 17.07 -9.53 24.09
CA ALA A 2 16.20 -8.36 24.05
C ALA A 2 15.25 -8.51 22.85
N LEU A 3 13.94 -8.50 23.12
CA LEU A 3 12.92 -8.47 22.07
C LEU A 3 12.67 -7.00 21.74
N ASN A 4 13.34 -6.46 20.74
CA ASN A 4 13.18 -5.06 20.34
C ASN A 4 11.91 -4.93 19.51
N PHE A 5 10.77 -4.71 20.17
CA PHE A 5 9.50 -4.43 19.52
C PHE A 5 9.36 -2.93 19.25
N VAL A 6 8.74 -2.60 18.12
CA VAL A 6 8.32 -1.24 17.77
C VAL A 6 6.81 -1.25 17.65
N SER A 7 6.13 -0.46 18.48
CA SER A 7 4.70 -0.23 18.36
C SER A 7 4.39 0.58 17.10
N PRO A 8 3.27 0.32 16.42
CA PRO A 8 2.90 1.04 15.21
C PRO A 8 2.81 2.56 15.42
N GLU A 9 2.42 3.00 16.61
CA GLU A 9 2.32 4.43 16.97
C GLU A 9 3.70 5.12 17.03
N ASN A 10 4.76 4.38 17.36
CA ASN A 10 6.12 4.90 17.46
C ASN A 10 6.89 4.83 16.14
N LEU A 11 6.31 4.24 15.09
CA LEU A 11 6.98 4.03 13.81
C LEU A 11 7.53 5.33 13.21
N GLN A 12 6.78 6.44 13.33
CA GLN A 12 7.21 7.74 12.85
C GLN A 12 8.50 8.23 13.53
N GLU A 13 8.58 8.09 14.85
CA GLU A 13 9.79 8.45 15.61
C GLU A 13 10.96 7.53 15.29
N CYS A 14 10.71 6.24 15.09
CA CYS A 14 11.73 5.29 14.65
C CYS A 14 12.31 5.66 13.28
N ILE A 15 11.48 6.12 12.33
CA ILE A 15 11.93 6.59 11.02
C ILE A 15 12.79 7.85 11.15
N ARG A 16 12.37 8.81 12.01
CA ARG A 16 13.14 10.03 12.28
C ARG A 16 14.51 9.71 12.88
N LEU A 17 14.55 8.84 13.89
CA LEU A 17 15.79 8.38 14.51
C LEU A 17 16.69 7.67 13.51
N GLU A 18 16.15 6.84 12.62
CA GLU A 18 16.92 6.17 11.57
C GLU A 18 17.64 7.20 10.67
N ASP A 19 17.01 8.34 10.38
CA ASP A 19 17.64 9.41 9.60
C ASP A 19 18.73 10.15 10.37
N GLU A 20 18.50 10.44 11.66
CA GLU A 20 19.51 11.04 12.54
C GLU A 20 20.74 10.11 12.70
N LEU A 21 20.52 8.80 12.83
CA LEU A 21 21.60 7.81 12.92
C LEU A 21 22.45 7.76 11.64
N ARG A 22 21.85 7.96 10.45
CA ARG A 22 22.60 7.98 9.18
C ARG A 22 23.59 9.13 9.08
N LEU A 23 23.28 10.26 9.73
CA LEU A 23 24.13 11.46 9.81
C LEU A 23 25.32 11.29 10.75
N LEU A 24 25.29 10.31 11.66
CA LEU A 24 26.39 10.08 12.60
C LEU A 24 27.68 9.64 11.88
N PRO A 25 28.86 9.97 12.43
CA PRO A 25 30.15 9.49 11.92
C PRO A 25 30.20 7.96 11.83
N LYS A 26 31.00 7.44 10.88
CA LYS A 26 31.06 5.99 10.59
C LYS A 26 31.38 5.11 11.81
N ASN A 27 32.11 5.63 12.79
CA ASN A 27 32.58 4.89 13.97
C ASN A 27 31.70 5.14 15.21
N HIS A 28 30.53 5.74 15.05
CA HIS A 28 29.64 6.03 16.17
C HIS A 28 28.84 4.78 16.56
N ARG A 29 28.94 4.32 17.82
CA ARG A 29 28.29 3.11 18.34
C ARG A 29 26.78 3.02 18.00
N ALA A 30 26.04 4.12 18.19
CA ALA A 30 24.59 4.14 17.90
C ALA A 30 24.23 3.87 16.43
N ARG A 31 25.19 4.01 15.50
CA ARG A 31 24.99 3.77 14.08
C ARG A 31 24.89 2.28 13.73
N GLU A 32 25.37 1.41 14.62
CA GLU A 32 25.27 -0.05 14.49
C GLU A 32 23.85 -0.55 14.81
N ASP A 33 23.13 0.16 15.69
CA ASP A 33 21.74 -0.14 16.07
C ASP A 33 20.75 0.39 15.00
N ARG A 34 20.80 -0.17 13.79
CA ARG A 34 19.91 0.22 12.69
C ARG A 34 18.50 -0.34 12.90
N LEU A 35 17.55 0.53 13.22
CA LEU A 35 16.14 0.21 13.13
C LEU A 35 15.71 0.18 11.64
N GLU A 36 15.42 -0.98 11.09
CA GLU A 36 14.90 -1.13 9.71
C GLU A 36 13.40 -0.76 9.62
N ALA A 37 12.98 0.31 10.30
CA ALA A 37 11.58 0.69 10.47
C ALA A 37 10.84 0.82 9.13
N ARG A 38 11.46 1.49 8.13
CA ARG A 38 10.89 1.63 6.79
C ARG A 38 10.65 0.30 6.07
N LYS A 39 11.57 -0.64 6.22
CA LYS A 39 11.47 -1.97 5.60
C LYS A 39 10.32 -2.74 6.22
N MET A 40 10.20 -2.70 7.55
CA MET A 40 9.07 -3.29 8.26
C MET A 40 7.74 -2.68 7.81
N SER A 41 7.66 -1.35 7.66
CA SER A 41 6.46 -0.68 7.13
C SER A 41 6.10 -1.16 5.73
N MET A 42 7.09 -1.29 4.84
CA MET A 42 6.84 -1.74 3.48
C MET A 42 6.31 -3.18 3.44
N TYR A 43 6.88 -4.09 4.25
CA TYR A 43 6.34 -5.44 4.38
C TYR A 43 4.93 -5.47 4.95
N ALA A 44 4.62 -4.63 5.95
CA ALA A 44 3.28 -4.54 6.51
C ALA A 44 2.26 -4.09 5.45
N VAL A 45 2.60 -3.08 4.65
CA VAL A 45 1.76 -2.61 3.54
C VAL A 45 1.60 -3.70 2.47
N SER A 46 2.68 -4.34 2.03
CA SER A 46 2.60 -5.43 1.04
C SER A 46 1.76 -6.61 1.55
N SER A 47 1.88 -6.95 2.83
CA SER A 47 1.05 -7.98 3.46
C SER A 47 -0.42 -7.59 3.45
N ALA A 48 -0.74 -6.35 3.85
CA ALA A 48 -2.12 -5.85 3.85
C ALA A 48 -2.74 -5.86 2.44
N VAL A 49 -1.99 -5.44 1.41
CA VAL A 49 -2.44 -5.48 0.01
C VAL A 49 -2.73 -6.91 -0.43
N ASN A 50 -1.82 -7.85 -0.15
CA ASN A 50 -2.01 -9.26 -0.50
C ASN A 50 -3.24 -9.87 0.19
N GLU A 51 -3.50 -9.53 1.46
CA GLU A 51 -4.70 -9.99 2.15
C GLU A 51 -5.98 -9.37 1.56
N ILE A 52 -5.97 -8.09 1.20
CA ILE A 52 -7.10 -7.44 0.50
C ILE A 52 -7.34 -8.09 -0.87
N GLU A 53 -6.29 -8.38 -1.63
CA GLU A 53 -6.40 -9.08 -2.92
C GLU A 53 -7.02 -10.46 -2.75
N LYS A 54 -6.57 -11.26 -1.76
CA LYS A 54 -7.18 -12.56 -1.46
C LYS A 54 -8.65 -12.43 -1.10
N LEU A 55 -9.02 -11.49 -0.24
CA LEU A 55 -10.42 -11.25 0.14
C LEU A 55 -11.27 -10.80 -1.04
N THR A 56 -10.76 -9.92 -1.89
CA THR A 56 -11.49 -9.43 -3.06
C THR A 56 -11.61 -10.45 -4.19
N LEU A 57 -10.68 -11.40 -4.26
CA LEU A 57 -10.72 -12.55 -5.16
C LEU A 57 -11.51 -13.74 -4.59
N ASP A 58 -11.73 -13.79 -3.27
CA ASP A 58 -12.54 -14.83 -2.63
C ASP A 58 -14.02 -14.67 -3.04
N PRO A 59 -14.59 -15.64 -3.80
CA PRO A 59 -15.98 -15.58 -4.21
C PRO A 59 -16.96 -15.58 -3.03
N ASN A 60 -16.58 -16.14 -1.88
CA ASN A 60 -17.44 -16.16 -0.69
C ASN A 60 -17.49 -14.78 -0.01
N PHE A 61 -16.36 -14.07 0.06
CA PHE A 61 -16.30 -12.70 0.58
C PHE A 61 -17.04 -11.72 -0.34
N ARG A 62 -16.87 -11.87 -1.67
CA ARG A 62 -17.63 -11.11 -2.68
C ARG A 62 -19.14 -11.31 -2.53
N ALA A 63 -19.59 -12.54 -2.36
CA ALA A 63 -21.02 -12.86 -2.22
C ALA A 63 -21.66 -12.30 -0.93
N THR A 64 -20.89 -12.12 0.15
CA THR A 64 -21.40 -11.68 1.46
C THR A 64 -21.20 -10.18 1.75
N ASN A 65 -20.15 -9.54 1.22
CA ASN A 65 -19.80 -8.15 1.57
C ASN A 65 -19.81 -7.18 0.37
N LEU A 66 -19.66 -7.70 -0.86
CA LEU A 66 -19.80 -6.93 -2.10
C LEU A 66 -21.15 -7.22 -2.73
N GLY A 67 -22.21 -7.11 -1.91
CA GLY A 67 -23.58 -7.21 -2.37
C GLY A 67 -23.82 -6.18 -3.49
N ALA A 68 -24.08 -6.72 -4.69
CA ALA A 68 -24.33 -5.99 -5.93
C ALA A 68 -23.14 -5.18 -6.46
N GLU A 69 -22.36 -5.77 -7.37
CA GLU A 69 -22.02 -5.02 -8.58
C GLU A 69 -23.35 -4.46 -9.10
N ASN A 70 -23.58 -3.15 -8.97
CA ASN A 70 -24.76 -2.54 -9.54
C ASN A 70 -24.67 -2.81 -11.05
N PRO A 71 -25.59 -3.59 -11.66
CA PRO A 71 -25.46 -4.00 -13.05
C PRO A 71 -25.41 -2.81 -14.02
N ASN A 72 -25.86 -1.62 -13.58
CA ASN A 72 -25.72 -0.39 -14.33
C ASN A 72 -24.31 0.21 -14.28
N LEU A 73 -23.50 -0.02 -13.24
CA LEU A 73 -22.19 0.62 -13.11
C LEU A 73 -21.21 0.10 -14.17
N THR A 74 -21.18 -1.21 -14.41
CA THR A 74 -20.38 -1.84 -15.46
C THR A 74 -20.77 -1.33 -16.86
N ALA A 75 -22.08 -1.14 -17.11
CA ALA A 75 -22.58 -0.54 -18.33
C ALA A 75 -22.17 0.94 -18.46
N LEU A 76 -22.26 1.73 -17.37
CA LEU A 76 -21.89 3.15 -17.35
C LEU A 76 -20.40 3.37 -17.59
N VAL A 77 -19.55 2.52 -16.98
CA VAL A 77 -18.09 2.55 -17.18
C VAL A 77 -17.75 2.20 -18.63
N SER A 78 -18.40 1.19 -19.20
CA SER A 78 -18.21 0.79 -20.60
C SER A 78 -18.63 1.91 -21.56
N GLU A 79 -19.79 2.53 -21.33
CA GLU A 79 -20.29 3.64 -22.14
C GLU A 79 -19.35 4.86 -22.07
N ASN A 80 -18.86 5.19 -20.88
CA ASN A 80 -17.91 6.29 -20.70
C ASN A 80 -16.57 6.01 -21.39
N LEU A 81 -16.09 4.76 -21.34
CA LEU A 81 -14.88 4.34 -22.02
C LEU A 81 -15.03 4.45 -23.54
N GLU A 82 -16.17 4.02 -24.10
CA GLU A 82 -16.46 4.18 -25.52
C GLU A 82 -16.49 5.66 -25.94
N LYS A 83 -17.18 6.52 -25.18
CA LYS A 83 -17.23 7.97 -25.43
C LYS A 83 -15.82 8.57 -25.43
N MET A 84 -14.98 8.16 -24.49
CA MET A 84 -13.59 8.63 -24.40
C MET A 84 -12.77 8.18 -25.61
N ASN A 85 -12.92 6.93 -26.04
CA ASN A 85 -12.22 6.39 -27.21
C ASN A 85 -12.68 7.06 -28.53
N ARG A 86 -13.96 7.37 -28.67
CA ARG A 86 -14.47 8.15 -29.82
C ARG A 86 -13.87 9.55 -29.86
N ARG A 87 -13.79 10.25 -28.72
CA ARG A 87 -13.13 11.57 -28.62
C ARG A 87 -11.64 11.50 -28.95
N LYS A 88 -10.93 10.45 -28.53
CA LYS A 88 -9.52 10.24 -28.90
C LYS A 88 -9.35 10.02 -30.40
N ARG A 89 -10.23 9.23 -31.02
CA ARG A 89 -10.22 8.98 -32.48
C ARG A 89 -10.56 10.22 -33.31
N GLN A 90 -11.49 11.06 -32.84
CA GLN A 90 -11.84 12.33 -33.51
C GLN A 90 -10.74 13.39 -33.43
N LYS A 91 -9.81 13.29 -32.47
CA LYS A 91 -8.66 14.20 -32.35
C LYS A 91 -7.45 13.79 -33.20
N CYS A 92 -7.48 12.63 -33.86
CA CYS A 92 -6.38 12.13 -34.69
C CYS A 92 -6.60 12.31 -36.21
N PHE A 93 -7.28 13.40 -36.62
CA PHE A 93 -7.30 13.88 -38.01
C PHE A 93 -6.73 15.30 -38.06
#